data_AF-A0A1V5KFB7-F1
#
_entry.id   AF-A0A1V5KFB7-F1
#
_cell.length_a   1.000
_cell.length_b   1.000
_cell.length_c   1.000
_cell.angle_alpha   90.00
_cell.angle_beta   90.00
_cell.angle_gamma   90.00
#
_symmetry.space_group_name_H-M   'P 1'
#
loop_
_entity.id
_entity.type
_entity.pdbx_description
1 polymer ?
#
loop_
_entity_poly.entity_id
_entity_poly.type
_entity_poly.pdbx_seq_one_letter_code
_entity_poly.pdbx_strand_id
1 'polypeptide(L)'
;MAALEALPGVGHKTASVVMVQAFGVAAFPVDTHIHRLAEVWGLSSGSSVIQTERDLKALYPVETWAKLHLQIIMYGREVCASRGCDRMRCALCREMFPDRRRPYVRKG
;
A
#
# COMPACT_ATOMS: atom_id res chain seq x y z
N MET A 1 -14.54 13.05 -5.29
CA MET A 1 -13.09 13.02 -5.60
C MET A 1 -12.60 14.38 -6.10
N ALA A 2 -12.89 14.80 -7.33
CA ALA A 2 -12.36 16.05 -7.90
C ALA A 2 -12.62 17.31 -7.05
N ALA A 3 -13.80 17.43 -6.45
CA ALA A 3 -14.13 18.56 -5.58
C ALA A 3 -13.26 18.63 -4.30
N LEU A 4 -12.88 17.48 -3.73
CA LEU A 4 -11.97 17.43 -2.56
C LEU A 4 -10.54 17.77 -2.98
N GLU A 5 -10.08 17.27 -4.12
CA GLU A 5 -8.73 17.53 -4.65
C GLU A 5 -8.50 18.98 -5.07
N ALA A 6 -9.58 19.73 -5.34
CA ALA A 6 -9.52 21.16 -5.62
C ALA A 6 -9.21 22.01 -4.37
N LEU A 7 -9.31 21.44 -3.16
CA LEU A 7 -9.04 22.16 -1.93
C LEU A 7 -7.52 22.33 -1.72
N PRO A 8 -7.03 23.53 -1.34
CA PRO A 8 -5.62 23.74 -1.05
C PRO A 8 -5.09 22.75 0.01
N GLY A 9 -4.02 22.03 -0.33
CA GLY A 9 -3.40 21.04 0.56
C GLY A 9 -4.04 19.64 0.53
N VAL A 10 -5.11 19.41 -0.26
CA VAL A 10 -5.75 18.10 -0.40
C VAL A 10 -5.29 17.42 -1.69
N GLY A 11 -4.32 16.51 -1.57
CA GLY A 11 -3.92 15.63 -2.67
C GLY A 11 -4.85 14.42 -2.84
N HIS A 12 -4.65 13.67 -3.94
CA HIS A 12 -5.44 12.48 -4.30
C HIS A 12 -5.59 11.48 -3.14
N LYS A 13 -4.50 11.18 -2.42
CA LYS A 13 -4.53 10.28 -1.25
C LYS A 13 -5.43 10.81 -0.13
N THR A 14 -5.32 12.09 0.20
CA THR A 14 -6.13 12.72 1.25
C THR A 14 -7.60 12.71 0.87
N ALA A 15 -7.93 13.06 -0.38
CA ALA A 15 -9.29 12.98 -0.89
C ALA A 15 -9.85 11.54 -0.80
N SER A 16 -9.07 10.54 -1.22
CA SER A 16 -9.47 9.12 -1.14
C SER A 16 -9.71 8.65 0.29
N VAL A 17 -8.89 9.06 1.27
CA VAL A 17 -9.11 8.73 2.68
C VAL A 17 -10.42 9.33 3.19
N VAL A 18 -10.70 10.59 2.86
CA VAL A 18 -11.95 11.26 3.26
C VAL A 18 -13.17 10.57 2.63
N MET A 19 -13.10 10.21 1.35
CA MET A 19 -14.19 9.48 0.69
C MET A 19 -14.52 8.15 1.38
N VAL A 20 -13.50 7.40 1.81
CA VAL A 20 -13.69 6.12 2.51
C VAL A 20 -14.25 6.33 3.91
N GLN A 21 -13.61 7.19 4.72
CA GLN A 21 -13.88 7.29 6.15
C GLN A 21 -15.12 8.13 6.48
N ALA A 22 -15.36 9.22 5.73
CA ALA A 22 -16.48 10.12 6.00
C ALA A 22 -17.72 9.81 5.16
N PHE A 23 -17.54 9.31 3.93
CA PHE A 23 -18.63 9.14 2.97
C PHE A 23 -18.94 7.67 2.63
N GLY A 24 -18.18 6.71 3.17
CA GLY A 24 -18.38 5.28 2.90
C GLY A 24 -18.16 4.88 1.43
N VAL A 25 -17.53 5.75 0.63
CA VAL A 25 -17.25 5.47 -0.78
C VAL A 25 -16.00 4.62 -0.87
N ALA A 26 -16.12 3.45 -1.49
CA ALA A 26 -15.02 2.53 -1.65
C ALA A 26 -13.87 3.17 -2.44
N ALA A 27 -12.72 3.31 -1.77
CA ALA A 27 -11.46 3.69 -2.37
C ALA A 27 -10.33 2.90 -1.70
N PHE A 28 -9.20 2.81 -2.39
CA PHE A 28 -7.99 2.17 -1.86
C PHE A 28 -6.87 3.23 -1.87
N PRO A 29 -6.81 4.12 -0.86
CA PRO A 29 -5.77 5.13 -0.84
C PRO A 29 -4.40 4.46 -0.75
N VAL A 30 -3.48 4.80 -1.64
CA VAL A 30 -2.11 4.29 -1.59
C VAL A 30 -1.21 5.34 -0.97
N ASP A 31 -0.59 5.01 0.17
CA ASP A 31 0.44 5.83 0.80
C ASP A 31 1.85 5.26 0.56
N THR A 32 2.86 5.85 1.18
CA THR A 32 4.26 5.41 1.04
C THR A 32 4.51 4.01 1.59
N HIS A 33 3.79 3.58 2.63
CA HIS A 33 3.92 2.23 3.18
C HIS A 33 3.31 1.22 2.22
N ILE A 34 2.08 1.45 1.77
CA ILE A 34 1.36 0.58 0.84
C ILE A 34 2.13 0.48 -0.48
N HIS A 35 2.56 1.62 -1.05
CA HIS A 35 3.28 1.64 -2.32
C HIS A 35 4.56 0.79 -2.26
N ARG A 36 5.38 1.01 -1.23
CA ARG A 36 6.59 0.23 -1.00
C ARG A 36 6.29 -1.25 -0.76
N LEU A 37 5.30 -1.58 0.05
CA LEU A 37 4.99 -2.97 0.39
C LEU A 37 4.43 -3.73 -0.81
N ALA A 38 3.58 -3.08 -1.62
CA ALA A 38 3.09 -3.67 -2.86
C ALA A 38 4.23 -4.05 -3.80
N GLU A 39 5.24 -3.20 -3.94
CA GLU A 39 6.44 -3.53 -4.71
C GLU A 39 7.27 -4.64 -4.06
N VAL A 40 7.53 -4.54 -2.74
CA VAL A 40 8.32 -5.53 -1.98
C VAL A 40 7.68 -6.92 -2.02
N TRP A 41 6.37 -6.99 -2.01
CA TRP A 41 5.56 -8.21 -2.07
C TRP A 41 5.27 -8.68 -3.50
N GLY A 42 5.72 -7.95 -4.52
CA GLY A 42 5.49 -8.30 -5.92
C GLY A 42 4.03 -8.16 -6.37
N LEU A 43 3.21 -7.39 -5.64
CA LEU A 43 1.82 -7.09 -5.98
C LEU A 43 1.70 -5.98 -7.03
N SER A 44 2.74 -5.17 -7.19
CA SER A 44 2.84 -4.09 -8.18
C SER A 44 4.30 -3.94 -8.61
N SER A 45 4.52 -3.37 -9.78
CA SER A 45 5.88 -3.02 -10.25
C SER A 45 6.51 -1.87 -9.47
N GLY A 46 5.71 -1.07 -8.73
CA GLY A 46 6.19 0.11 -8.02
C GLY A 46 6.53 1.30 -8.93
N SER A 47 6.18 1.26 -10.21
CA SER A 47 6.52 2.33 -11.18
C SER A 47 5.86 3.68 -10.87
N SER A 48 4.66 3.65 -10.29
CA SER A 48 3.97 4.83 -9.79
C SER A 48 2.92 4.45 -8.75
N VAL A 49 2.48 5.45 -7.98
CA VAL A 49 1.37 5.30 -7.03
C VAL A 49 0.08 4.94 -7.76
N ILE A 50 -0.19 5.56 -8.91
CA ILE A 50 -1.38 5.29 -9.74
C ILE A 50 -1.40 3.84 -10.21
N GLN A 51 -0.26 3.35 -10.72
CA GLN A 51 -0.14 1.94 -11.13
C GLN A 51 -0.38 1.00 -9.95
N THR A 52 0.21 1.32 -8.80
CA THR A 52 0.05 0.50 -7.60
C THR A 52 -1.40 0.47 -7.12
N GLU A 53 -2.09 1.61 -7.12
CA GLU A 53 -3.51 1.66 -6.76
C GLU A 53 -4.36 0.82 -7.72
N ARG A 54 -4.11 0.93 -9.02
CA ARG A 54 -4.79 0.11 -10.04
C ARG A 54 -4.55 -1.39 -9.79
N ASP A 55 -3.31 -1.79 -9.54
CA ASP A 55 -2.96 -3.20 -9.32
C ASP A 55 -3.63 -3.75 -8.06
N LEU A 56 -3.58 -3.01 -6.94
CA LEU A 56 -4.21 -3.44 -5.70
C LEU A 56 -5.75 -3.51 -5.80
N LYS A 57 -6.39 -2.57 -6.51
CA LYS A 57 -7.83 -2.62 -6.76
C LYS A 57 -8.23 -3.80 -7.65
N ALA A 58 -7.35 -4.23 -8.57
CA ALA A 58 -7.60 -5.42 -9.39
C ALA A 58 -7.39 -6.72 -8.63
N LEU A 59 -6.50 -6.74 -7.62
CA LEU A 59 -6.19 -7.92 -6.82
C LEU A 59 -7.20 -8.22 -5.71
N TYR A 60 -7.81 -7.19 -5.13
CA TYR A 60 -8.63 -7.34 -3.93
C TYR A 60 -10.11 -6.94 -4.16
N PRO A 61 -11.08 -7.67 -3.57
CA PRO A 61 -12.48 -7.29 -3.62
C PRO A 61 -12.75 -5.91 -2.99
N VAL A 62 -13.67 -5.15 -3.57
CA VAL A 62 -13.97 -3.74 -3.22
C VAL A 62 -14.29 -3.56 -1.73
N GLU A 63 -15.05 -4.50 -1.17
CA GLU A 63 -15.47 -4.54 0.23
C GLU A 63 -14.29 -4.67 1.21
N THR A 64 -13.13 -5.11 0.75
CA THR A 64 -11.94 -5.30 1.59
C THR A 64 -11.01 -4.08 1.59
N TRP A 65 -11.16 -3.14 0.66
CA TRP A 65 -10.19 -2.09 0.40
C TRP A 65 -9.89 -1.21 1.61
N ALA A 66 -10.93 -0.74 2.31
CA ALA A 66 -10.77 0.12 3.49
C ALA A 66 -10.03 -0.60 4.64
N LYS A 67 -10.35 -1.88 4.84
CA LYS A 67 -9.71 -2.72 5.87
C LYS A 67 -8.25 -3.01 5.51
N LEU A 68 -8.00 -3.43 4.26
CA LEU A 68 -6.65 -3.71 3.75
C LEU A 68 -5.76 -2.48 3.79
N HIS A 69 -6.27 -1.30 3.43
CA HIS A 69 -5.56 -0.04 3.54
C HIS A 69 -4.94 0.15 4.93
N LEU A 70 -5.75 0.01 5.99
CA LEU A 70 -5.29 0.16 7.37
C LEU A 70 -4.34 -0.98 7.77
N GLN A 71 -4.66 -2.23 7.41
CA GLN A 71 -3.83 -3.39 7.76
C GLN A 71 -2.43 -3.30 7.17
N ILE A 72 -2.30 -2.91 5.89
CA ILE A 72 -1.01 -2.78 5.21
C ILE A 72 -0.21 -1.62 5.81
N ILE A 73 -0.86 -0.50 6.15
CA ILE A 73 -0.20 0.62 6.84
C ILE A 73 0.34 0.18 8.21
N MET A 74 -0.48 -0.45 9.04
CA MET A 74 -0.06 -0.93 10.37
C MET A 74 1.10 -1.92 10.25
N TYR A 75 0.98 -2.91 9.36
CA TYR A 75 2.04 -3.87 9.12
C TYR A 75 3.34 -3.20 8.65
N GLY A 76 3.24 -2.22 7.75
CA GLY A 76 4.38 -1.47 7.24
C GLY A 76 5.06 -0.56 8.26
N ARG A 77 4.38 -0.23 9.36
CA ARG A 77 4.92 0.58 10.46
C ARG A 77 5.52 -0.29 11.55
N GLU A 78 4.81 -1.33 11.96
CA GLU A 78 5.12 -2.11 13.17
C GLU A 78 5.98 -3.34 12.89
N VAL A 79 5.81 -3.96 11.72
CA VAL A 79 6.45 -5.26 11.41
C VAL A 79 7.47 -5.12 10.30
N CYS A 80 7.07 -4.54 9.18
CA CYS A 80 7.89 -4.41 7.98
C CYS A 80 8.28 -2.95 7.73
N ALA A 81 8.96 -2.33 8.69
CA ALA A 81 9.42 -0.94 8.62
C ALA A 81 10.31 -0.66 7.38
N SER A 82 10.37 0.59 6.91
CA SER A 82 11.17 0.96 5.72
C SER A 82 12.67 0.75 5.91
N ARG A 83 13.14 1.04 7.12
CA ARG A 83 14.51 0.78 7.58
C ARG A 83 14.45 -0.36 8.59
N GLY A 84 15.41 -1.28 8.50
CA GLY A 84 15.58 -2.34 9.49
C GLY A 84 14.70 -3.59 9.32
N CYS A 85 13.76 -3.63 8.36
CA CYS A 85 13.06 -4.88 8.07
C CYS A 85 14.02 -5.91 7.43
N ASP A 86 14.31 -6.98 8.18
CA ASP A 86 14.92 -8.18 7.62
C ASP A 86 13.86 -8.98 6.86
N ARG A 87 13.87 -8.83 5.54
CA ARG A 87 12.91 -9.47 4.62
C ARG A 87 13.07 -10.99 4.54
N MET A 88 14.16 -11.54 5.07
CA MET A 88 14.35 -12.98 5.21
C MET A 88 13.68 -13.53 6.48
N ARG A 89 13.31 -12.68 7.44
CA ARG A 89 12.69 -13.07 8.72
C ARG A 89 11.27 -12.54 8.88
N CYS A 90 10.94 -11.45 8.21
CA CYS A 90 9.60 -10.87 8.19
C CYS A 90 8.58 -11.91 7.67
N ALA A 91 7.52 -12.15 8.45
CA ALA A 91 6.57 -13.24 8.20
C ALA A 91 5.94 -13.16 6.79
N LEU A 92 5.36 -12.01 6.42
CA LEU A 92 4.74 -11.85 5.11
C LEU A 92 5.78 -11.83 3.98
N CYS A 93 6.96 -11.25 4.20
CA CYS A 93 8.00 -11.26 3.17
C CYS A 93 8.49 -12.67 2.84
N ARG A 94 8.55 -13.57 3.83
CA ARG A 94 8.85 -14.99 3.62
C ARG A 94 7.70 -15.71 2.93
N GLU A 95 6.47 -15.43 3.34
CA GLU A 95 5.29 -16.05 2.71
C GLU A 95 5.20 -15.70 1.22
N MET A 96 5.44 -14.44 0.87
CA MET A 96 5.40 -13.98 -0.51
C MET A 96 6.59 -14.49 -1.34
N PHE A 97 7.72 -14.81 -0.70
CA PHE A 97 8.94 -15.28 -1.38
C PHE A 97 9.65 -16.36 -0.55
N PRO A 98 9.10 -17.59 -0.50
CA PRO A 98 9.63 -18.67 0.35
C PRO A 98 11.03 -19.10 -0.08
N ASP A 99 11.33 -19.04 -1.38
CA ASP A 99 12.61 -19.44 -1.95
C ASP A 99 13.68 -18.34 -1.92
N ARG A 100 13.41 -17.20 -1.28
CA ARG A 100 14.38 -16.09 -1.21
C ARG A 100 15.62 -16.54 -0.44
N ARG A 101 16.78 -16.57 -1.12
CA ARG A 101 18.08 -16.95 -0.51
C ARG A 101 18.98 -15.75 -0.19
N ARG A 102 18.63 -14.55 -0.67
CA ARG A 102 19.43 -13.32 -0.49
C ARG A 102 18.55 -12.20 0.05
N PRO A 103 19.09 -11.32 0.93
CA PRO A 103 18.37 -10.14 1.36
C PRO A 103 17.91 -9.30 0.17
N TYR A 104 16.65 -8.89 0.18
CA TYR A 104 16.14 -7.93 -0.81
C TYR A 104 16.40 -6.53 -0.31
N VAL A 105 17.04 -5.71 -1.13
CA VAL A 105 17.18 -4.28 -0.89
C VAL A 105 16.46 -3.57 -2.03
N ARG A 106 15.46 -2.75 -1.69
CA ARG A 106 14.76 -1.95 -2.71
C ARG A 106 15.76 -0.90 -3.19
N LYS A 107 15.96 -0.77 -4.50
CA LYS A 107 16.77 0.32 -5.06
C LYS A 107 16.00 1.63 -4.81
N GLY A 108 16.69 2.60 -4.22
CA GLY A 108 16.13 3.91 -3.88
C GLY A 108 15.65 4.65 -5.11
#